data_AF-A0A2K8M968-F1
#
_entry.id   AF-A0A2K8M968-F1
#
_cell.length_a   1.000
_cell.length_b   1.000
_cell.length_c   1.000
_cell.angle_alpha   90.00
_cell.angle_beta   90.00
_cell.angle_gamma   90.00
#
_symmetry.space_group_name_H-M   'P 1'
#
loop_
_entity.id
_entity.type
_entity.pdbx_description
1 polymer ?
#
loop_
_entity_poly.entity_id
_entity_poly.type
_entity_poly.pdbx_seq_one_letter_code
_entity_poly.pdbx_strand_id
1 'polypeptide(L)' 'MTADVAHPDLIDLDTGDIYEWEPEPAGGGEPGYSHREDHDFAWPRKDLEIQYRLAEIRTLSRDGLDRLRDLVLNPPEDDD' A
#
# COMPACT_ATOMS: atom_id res chain seq x y z
N MET A 1 16.75 1.44 -5.85
CA MET A 1 15.57 2.09 -5.26
C MET A 1 15.85 2.25 -3.78
N THR A 2 16.21 3.46 -3.36
CA THR A 2 16.36 3.80 -1.94
C THR A 2 14.95 4.03 -1.43
N ALA A 3 14.40 3.07 -0.68
CA ALA A 3 13.22 3.33 0.12
C ALA A 3 13.52 4.58 0.96
N ASP A 4 12.73 5.63 0.78
CA ASP A 4 12.88 6.83 1.59
C ASP A 4 12.59 6.43 3.04
N VAL A 5 13.59 6.58 3.92
CA VAL A 5 13.47 6.07 5.30
C VAL A 5 12.31 6.75 6.04
N ALA A 6 11.96 7.98 5.64
CA ALA A 6 10.86 8.75 6.19
C ALA A 6 9.49 8.35 5.63
N HIS A 7 9.43 7.79 4.41
CA HIS A 7 8.18 7.39 3.75
C HIS A 7 8.29 5.95 3.23
N PRO A 8 8.19 4.94 4.12
CA PRO A 8 8.27 3.54 3.73
C PRO A 8 7.03 3.11 2.94
N ASP A 9 7.22 2.22 1.97
CA ASP A 9 6.11 1.61 1.23
C ASP A 9 5.14 0.91 2.19
N LEU A 10 3.86 1.09 1.92
CA LEU A 10 2.77 0.55 2.70
C LEU A 10 2.12 -0.60 1.92
N ILE A 11 1.56 -1.55 2.65
CA ILE A 11 0.77 -2.63 2.08
C ILE A 11 -0.53 -2.76 2.86
N ASP A 12 -1.63 -2.95 2.14
CA ASP A 12 -2.91 -3.32 2.74
C ASP A 12 -2.86 -4.79 3.17
N LEU A 13 -3.16 -5.04 4.45
CA LEU A 13 -3.16 -6.38 5.02
C LEU A 13 -4.37 -7.21 4.60
N ASP A 14 -5.42 -6.59 4.08
CA ASP A 14 -6.65 -7.26 3.69
C ASP A 14 -6.63 -7.65 2.20
N THR A 15 -6.11 -6.80 1.32
CA THR A 15 -6.04 -7.06 -0.14
C THR A 15 -4.65 -7.41 -0.66
N GLY A 16 -3.59 -7.00 0.03
CA GLY A 16 -2.21 -7.09 -0.46
C GLY A 16 -1.80 -5.95 -1.39
N ASP A 17 -2.63 -4.92 -1.57
CA ASP A 17 -2.33 -3.75 -2.40
C ASP A 17 -1.16 -2.95 -1.83
N ILE A 18 -0.29 -2.47 -2.72
CA ILE A 18 0.92 -1.74 -2.35
C ILE A 18 0.72 -0.26 -2.65
N TYR A 19 1.06 0.57 -1.67
CA TYR A 19 1.04 2.02 -1.77
C TYR A 19 2.46 2.57 -1.61
N GLU A 20 2.91 3.29 -2.63
CA GLU A 20 4.25 3.89 -2.69
C GLU A 20 4.17 5.39 -2.39
N TRP A 21 5.20 5.93 -1.77
CA TRP A 21 5.26 7.37 -1.53
C TRP A 21 5.56 8.12 -2.82
N GLU A 22 4.67 9.04 -3.19
CA GLU A 22 4.74 9.90 -4.36
C GLU A 22 4.87 11.36 -3.93
N PRO A 23 6.08 11.95 -4.02
CA PRO A 23 6.30 13.35 -3.64
C PRO A 23 5.70 14.33 -4.65
N GLU A 24 5.51 13.94 -5.91
CA GLU A 24 4.99 14.78 -6.99
C GLU A 24 3.97 14.01 -7.83
N PRO A 25 2.73 13.81 -7.34
CA PRO A 25 1.72 13.02 -8.05
C PRO A 25 1.37 13.64 -9.41
N ALA A 26 1.20 12.79 -10.42
CA ALA A 26 1.04 13.22 -11.82
C ALA A 26 -0.20 14.10 -12.04
N GLY A 27 -1.24 13.95 -11.21
CA GLY A 27 -2.44 14.77 -11.20
C GLY A 27 -2.30 16.17 -10.58
N GLY A 28 -1.12 16.55 -10.08
CA GLY A 28 -0.87 17.88 -9.50
C GLY A 28 -1.40 18.06 -8.07
N GLY A 29 -1.45 16.98 -7.28
CA GLY A 29 -1.89 16.95 -5.89
C GLY A 29 -0.79 17.19 -4.85
N GLU A 30 -1.17 17.07 -3.57
CA GLU A 30 -0.20 17.08 -2.46
C GLU A 30 0.60 15.77 -2.39
N PRO A 31 1.84 15.79 -1.88
CA PRO A 31 2.63 14.58 -1.62
C PRO A 31 1.86 13.56 -0.78
N GLY A 32 1.91 12.30 -1.17
CA GLY A 32 1.13 11.25 -0.50
C GLY A 32 1.56 9.86 -0.89
N TYR A 33 0.70 8.89 -0.59
CA TYR A 33 0.84 7.51 -1.00
C TYR A 33 -0.11 7.24 -2.16
N SER A 34 0.45 6.85 -3.31
CA SER A 34 -0.31 6.43 -4.47
C SER A 34 -0.35 4.92 -4.56
N HIS A 35 -1.37 4.38 -5.22
CA HIS A 35 -1.39 2.97 -5.51
C HIS A 35 -0.24 2.64 -6.48
N ARG A 36 0.45 1.52 -6.30
CA ARG A 36 1.60 1.13 -7.14
C ARG A 36 1.27 1.05 -8.64
N GLU A 37 0.01 0.78 -8.97
CA GLU A 37 -0.46 0.72 -10.36
C GLU A 37 -1.07 2.03 -10.86
N ASP A 38 -1.34 2.99 -9.96
CA ASP A 38 -1.97 4.27 -10.28
C ASP A 38 -1.34 5.42 -9.48
N HIS A 39 -0.50 6.20 -10.17
CA HIS A 39 0.21 7.37 -9.62
C HIS A 39 -0.48 8.69 -9.98
N ASP A 40 -1.67 8.65 -10.59
CA ASP A 40 -2.41 9.86 -10.94
C ASP A 40 -2.89 10.61 -9.69
N PHE A 41 -3.14 9.87 -8.60
CA PHE A 41 -3.56 10.44 -7.33
C PHE A 41 -2.80 9.82 -6.15
N ALA A 42 -2.42 10.68 -5.19
CA ALA A 42 -1.77 10.27 -3.95
C ALA A 42 -2.60 10.73 -2.75
N TRP A 43 -2.74 9.86 -1.75
CA TRP A 43 -3.47 10.15 -0.52
C TRP A 43 -2.53 10.33 0.66
N PRO A 44 -2.82 11.27 1.58
CA PRO A 44 -2.16 11.30 2.87
C PRO A 44 -2.32 9.96 3.60
N ARG A 45 -1.27 9.49 4.28
CA ARG A 45 -1.31 8.22 5.05
C ARG A 45 -2.52 8.11 5.97
N LYS A 46 -2.86 9.20 6.66
CA LYS A 46 -4.02 9.27 7.57
C LYS A 46 -5.35 8.92 6.88
N ASP A 47 -5.50 9.25 5.60
CA ASP A 47 -6.75 9.06 4.87
C ASP A 47 -6.86 7.60 4.37
N LEU A 48 -5.72 7.01 4.02
CA LEU A 48 -5.64 5.58 3.74
C LEU A 48 -5.88 4.74 5.00
N GLU A 49 -5.30 5.11 6.15
CA GLU A 49 -5.47 4.39 7.43
C GLU A 49 -6.92 4.43 7.97
N ILE A 50 -7.78 5.31 7.44
CA ILE A 50 -9.22 5.31 7.73
C ILE A 50 -9.94 4.19 6.99
N GLN A 51 -9.49 3.86 5.78
CA GLN A 51 -10.19 2.95 4.86
C GLN A 51 -9.54 1.56 4.80
N TYR A 52 -8.23 1.49 5.00
CA TYR A 52 -7.42 0.29 4.76
C TYR A 52 -6.61 -0.07 5.99
N ARG A 53 -6.30 -1.36 6.10
CA ARG A 53 -5.49 -1.89 7.19
C ARG A 53 -4.03 -1.93 6.79
N LEU A 54 -3.37 -0.78 6.85
CA LEU A 54 -2.01 -0.61 6.33
C LEU A 54 -0.91 -1.06 7.30
N ALA A 55 0.16 -1.62 6.76
CA ALA A 55 1.42 -1.87 7.44
C ALA A 55 2.62 -1.45 6.59
N GLU A 56 3.74 -1.08 7.25
CA GLU A 56 5.00 -0.82 6.53
C GLU A 56 5.60 -2.15 6.06
N ILE A 57 5.87 -2.28 4.75
CA ILE A 57 6.36 -3.54 4.17
C ILE A 57 7.64 -4.02 4.87
N ARG A 58 8.55 -3.09 5.17
CA ARG A 58 9.83 -3.38 5.86
C ARG A 58 9.68 -3.95 7.27
N THR A 59 8.50 -3.82 7.89
CA THR A 59 8.22 -4.29 9.26
C THR A 59 7.54 -5.65 9.28
N LEU A 60 7.09 -6.14 8.13
CA LEU A 60 6.41 -7.42 8.04
C LEU A 60 7.39 -8.59 8.17
N SER A 61 6.96 -9.60 8.92
CA SER A 61 7.65 -10.88 8.96
C SER A 61 7.46 -11.62 7.63
N ARG A 62 8.33 -12.60 7.38
CA ARG A 62 8.22 -13.45 6.19
C ARG A 62 6.87 -14.17 6.13
N ASP A 63 6.38 -14.69 7.26
CA ASP A 63 5.05 -15.28 7.36
C ASP A 63 3.92 -14.30 7.00
N GLY A 64 4.05 -13.02 7.38
CA GLY A 64 3.10 -11.99 6.99
C GLY A 64 3.08 -11.77 5.48
N LEU A 65 4.25 -11.66 4.85
CA LEU A 65 4.39 -11.52 3.40
C LEU A 65 3.89 -12.75 2.63
N ASP A 66 4.17 -13.97 3.12
CA ASP A 66 3.66 -15.20 2.51
C ASP A 66 2.13 -15.26 2.58
N ARG A 67 1.51 -14.79 3.67
CA ARG A 67 0.03 -14.67 3.78
C ARG A 67 -0.56 -13.68 2.79
N LEU A 68 0.06 -12.51 2.63
CA LEU A 68 -0.41 -11.50 1.68
C LEU A 68 -0.26 -11.98 0.24
N ARG A 69 0.84 -12.67 -0.07
CA ARG A 69 1.01 -13.32 -1.37
C ARG A 69 -0.09 -14.36 -1.63
N ASP A 70 -0.46 -15.14 -0.61
CA ASP A 70 -1.54 -16.11 -0.73
C ASP A 70 -2.90 -15.44 -0.98
N LEU A 71 -3.21 -14.33 -0.30
CA LEU A 71 -4.42 -13.54 -0.54
C LEU A 71 -4.50 -12.99 -1.97
N VAL A 72 -3.40 -12.47 -2.51
CA VAL A 72 -3.37 -11.93 -3.89
C VAL A 72 -3.53 -13.05 -4.93
N LEU A 73 -2.94 -14.23 -4.67
CA LEU A 73 -3.01 -15.37 -5.60
C LEU A 73 -4.32 -16.16 -5.50
N ASN A 74 -4.89 -16.21 -4.30
CA ASN A 74 -6.10 -16.94 -3.94
C ASN A 74 -7.03 -16.01 -3.14
N PRO A 75 -7.57 -14.96 -3.76
CA PRO A 75 -8.51 -14.08 -3.06
C PRO A 75 -9.69 -14.94 -2.59
N PRO A 76 -10.18 -14.73 -1.34
CA PRO A 76 -11.38 -15.41 -0.90
C PRO A 76 -12.49 -15.13 -1.91
N GLU A 77 -13.17 -16.17 -2.38
CA GLU A 77 -14.38 -15.99 -3.18
C GLU A 77 -15.34 -15.15 -2.34
N ASP A 78 -15.79 -14.00 -2.87
CA ASP A 78 -16.78 -13.16 -2.22
C ASP A 78 -17.99 -14.04 -1.85
N ASP A 79 -18.21 -14.28 -0.56
CA ASP A 79 -19.39 -14.95 -0.04
C ASP A 79 -20.53 -13.92 -0.13
N ASP A 80 -21.29 -13.98 -1.23
CA ASP A 80 -22.46 -13.14 -1.57
C ASP A 80 -23.58 -13.22 -0.51
#